data_AF-A0A372EHE2-F1
#
_entry.id   AF-A0A372EHE2-F1
#
_cell.length_a   1.000
_cell.length_b   1.000
_cell.length_c   1.000
_cell.angle_alpha   90.00
_cell.angle_beta   90.00
_cell.angle_gamma   90.00
#
_symmetry.space_group_name_H-M   'P 1'
#
loop_
_entity.id
_entity.type
_entity.pdbx_description
1 polymer ?
#
loop_
_entity_poly.entity_id
_entity_poly.type
_entity_poly.pdbx_seq_one_letter_code
_entity_poly.pdbx_strand_id
1 'polypeptide(L)'
;MSVEAGSYFPPDFKVFAFKEGDLLVSMRGEGKFAVNKILKVDRHQMRAGESILIQGKLFTATEDDYLLIVSAAYGATQFSSMEEASAAAQSGSWRVEIDHVPNRASGAAQGQTLVGNAGVKEAELEGYKRWRQEFLAGRAGVF
;
A
#
# COMPACT_ATOMS: atom_id res chain seq x y z
N MET A 1 1.71 35.45 -3.13
CA MET A 1 2.22 34.08 -3.15
C MET A 1 1.03 33.18 -3.41
N SER A 2 0.87 32.69 -4.63
CA SER A 2 -0.15 31.69 -4.97
C SER A 2 0.26 30.38 -4.33
N VAL A 3 -0.56 29.86 -3.43
CA VAL A 3 -0.46 28.47 -3.00
C VAL A 3 -0.87 27.65 -4.23
N GLU A 4 0.08 26.99 -4.87
CA GLU A 4 -0.23 26.06 -5.97
C GLU A 4 -0.96 24.88 -5.35
N ALA A 5 -2.29 24.83 -5.51
CA ALA A 5 -3.12 23.73 -5.05
C ALA A 5 -2.46 22.40 -5.44
N GLY A 6 -2.05 21.64 -4.43
CA GLY A 6 -1.34 20.39 -4.63
C GLY A 6 0.11 20.40 -4.18
N SER A 7 0.52 21.27 -3.26
CA SER A 7 1.90 21.31 -2.73
C SER A 7 2.07 20.78 -1.30
N TYR A 8 0.97 20.45 -0.62
CA TYR A 8 0.97 20.03 0.79
C TYR A 8 1.65 18.67 1.01
N PHE A 9 1.23 17.65 0.25
CA PHE A 9 1.85 16.33 0.32
C PHE A 9 3.09 16.28 -0.56
N PRO A 10 4.19 15.67 -0.06
CA PRO A 10 5.40 15.45 -0.86
C PRO A 10 5.12 14.70 -2.17
N PRO A 11 5.88 14.96 -3.25
CA PRO A 11 5.65 14.30 -4.54
C PRO A 11 5.70 12.76 -4.51
N ASP A 12 6.49 12.17 -3.61
CA ASP A 12 6.60 10.71 -3.44
C ASP A 12 5.33 10.07 -2.85
N PHE A 13 4.38 10.86 -2.35
CA PHE A 13 3.06 10.38 -1.94
C PHE A 13 2.10 10.28 -3.14
N LYS A 14 2.46 10.86 -4.30
CA LYS A 14 1.59 10.99 -5.48
C LYS A 14 1.96 10.04 -6.59
N VAL A 15 3.08 9.34 -6.47
CA VAL A 15 3.62 8.43 -7.46
C VAL A 15 3.79 7.05 -6.84
N PHE A 16 3.32 6.03 -7.53
CA PHE A 16 3.50 4.64 -7.14
C PHE A 16 3.86 3.81 -8.38
N ALA A 17 4.92 3.01 -8.27
CA ALA A 17 5.51 2.30 -9.41
C ALA A 17 4.78 1.01 -9.79
N PHE A 18 3.88 0.53 -8.93
CA PHE A 18 3.15 -0.72 -9.10
C PHE A 18 1.65 -0.47 -9.28
N LYS A 19 0.93 -1.49 -9.73
CA LYS A 19 -0.52 -1.45 -9.96
C LYS A 19 -1.23 -2.60 -9.26
N GLU A 20 -2.55 -2.52 -9.21
CA GLU A 20 -3.41 -3.56 -8.62
C GLU A 20 -3.14 -4.93 -9.27
N GLY A 21 -3.01 -5.94 -8.43
CA GLY A 21 -2.68 -7.31 -8.81
C GLY A 21 -1.19 -7.60 -8.96
N ASP A 22 -0.31 -6.59 -8.93
CA ASP A 22 1.12 -6.85 -8.98
C ASP A 22 1.58 -7.70 -7.79
N LEU A 23 2.35 -8.73 -8.11
CA LEU A 23 3.00 -9.62 -7.18
C LEU A 23 4.43 -9.16 -6.99
N LEU A 24 4.78 -8.89 -5.75
CA LEU A 24 6.06 -8.32 -5.36
C LEU A 24 6.79 -9.28 -4.43
N VAL A 25 8.11 -9.26 -4.48
CA VAL A 25 8.95 -9.92 -3.49
C VAL A 25 9.77 -8.87 -2.76
N SER A 26 9.80 -8.98 -1.45
CA SER A 26 10.64 -8.15 -0.58
C SER A 26 11.57 -9.03 0.25
N MET A 27 12.78 -8.54 0.50
CA MET A 27 13.68 -9.13 1.49
C MET A 27 13.27 -8.66 2.89
N ARG A 28 12.93 -9.61 3.76
CA ARG A 28 12.73 -9.41 5.20
C ARG A 28 14.10 -9.49 5.92
N GLY A 29 14.09 -9.25 7.23
CA GLY A 29 15.26 -9.48 8.08
C GLY A 29 15.85 -10.88 7.88
N GLU A 30 17.16 -11.02 8.11
CA GLU A 30 17.89 -12.30 8.01
C GLU A 30 18.00 -12.89 6.59
N GLY A 31 17.83 -12.07 5.55
CA GLY A 31 18.02 -12.48 4.15
C GLY A 31 16.91 -13.39 3.61
N LYS A 32 15.76 -13.43 4.29
CA LYS A 32 14.58 -14.19 3.86
C LYS A 32 13.71 -13.36 2.93
N PHE A 33 13.04 -14.02 2.00
CA PHE A 33 12.17 -13.37 1.02
C PHE A 33 10.70 -13.65 1.32
N ALA A 34 9.82 -12.69 1.07
CA ALA A 34 8.38 -12.85 1.24
C ALA A 34 7.64 -12.29 0.02
N VAL A 35 6.52 -12.93 -0.32
CA VAL A 35 5.62 -12.50 -1.41
C VAL A 35 4.60 -11.52 -0.86
N ASN A 36 4.37 -10.44 -1.59
CA ASN A 36 3.37 -9.43 -1.31
C ASN A 36 2.52 -9.19 -2.56
N LYS A 37 1.31 -8.65 -2.39
CA LYS A 37 0.41 -8.32 -3.50
C LYS A 37 -0.20 -6.95 -3.31
N ILE A 38 -0.21 -6.14 -4.37
CA ILE A 38 -0.95 -4.87 -4.39
C ILE A 38 -2.43 -5.15 -4.63
N LEU A 39 -3.27 -4.74 -3.69
CA LEU A 39 -4.72 -4.96 -3.74
C LEU A 39 -5.47 -3.75 -4.29
N LYS A 40 -5.09 -2.55 -3.85
CA LYS A 40 -5.75 -1.30 -4.24
C LYS A 40 -4.74 -0.15 -4.26
N VAL A 41 -4.87 0.75 -5.23
CA VAL A 41 -4.17 2.05 -5.24
C VAL A 41 -5.22 3.15 -5.31
N ASP A 42 -5.49 3.78 -4.18
CA ASP A 42 -6.51 4.83 -4.08
C ASP A 42 -5.87 6.22 -4.15
N ARG A 43 -6.42 7.07 -5.01
CA ARG A 43 -6.18 8.51 -4.93
C ARG A 43 -7.14 9.13 -3.92
N HIS A 44 -6.65 9.48 -2.74
CA HIS A 44 -7.43 10.17 -1.73
C HIS A 44 -7.24 11.68 -1.87
N GLN A 45 -8.31 12.37 -2.28
CA GLN A 45 -8.37 13.83 -2.33
C GLN A 45 -8.59 14.36 -0.92
N MET A 46 -7.89 15.43 -0.58
CA MET A 46 -8.05 16.17 0.66
C MET A 46 -8.30 17.64 0.35
N ARG A 47 -9.27 18.22 1.03
CA ARG A 47 -9.55 19.66 0.95
C ARG A 47 -8.82 20.41 2.06
N ALA A 48 -8.57 21.69 1.83
CA ALA A 48 -8.06 22.59 2.86
C ALA A 48 -8.92 22.48 4.14
N GLY A 49 -8.27 22.24 5.28
CA GLY A 49 -8.90 22.06 6.58
C GLY A 49 -9.29 20.63 6.93
N GLU A 50 -9.25 19.67 5.99
CA GLU A 50 -9.46 18.25 6.31
C GLU A 50 -8.24 17.65 7.00
N SER A 51 -8.47 16.63 7.84
CA SER A 51 -7.40 15.95 8.58
C SER A 51 -7.30 14.48 8.22
N ILE A 52 -6.07 13.96 8.21
CA ILE A 52 -5.74 12.55 7.98
C ILE A 52 -4.79 12.04 9.06
N LEU A 53 -4.99 10.80 9.50
CA LEU A 53 -4.08 10.12 10.43
C LEU A 53 -3.03 9.33 9.64
N ILE A 54 -1.76 9.69 9.77
CA ILE A 54 -0.63 9.01 9.14
C ILE A 54 0.37 8.62 10.24
N GLN A 55 0.69 7.34 10.37
CA GLN A 55 1.62 6.80 11.37
C GLN A 55 1.30 7.27 12.80
N GLY A 56 0.00 7.32 13.14
CA GLY A 56 -0.48 7.77 14.45
C GLY A 56 -0.42 9.28 14.68
N LYS A 57 -0.03 10.07 13.68
CA LYS A 57 0.00 11.54 13.74
C LYS A 57 -1.10 12.14 12.88
N LEU A 58 -1.81 13.12 13.43
CA LEU A 58 -2.85 13.84 12.71
C LEU A 58 -2.22 14.97 11.87
N PHE A 59 -2.51 14.97 10.57
CA PHE A 59 -2.08 16.00 9.62
C PHE A 59 -3.32 16.72 9.10
N THR A 60 -3.33 18.06 9.15
CA THR A 60 -4.40 18.88 8.60
C THR A 60 -3.91 19.58 7.34
N ALA A 61 -4.59 19.36 6.22
CA ALA A 61 -4.23 19.94 4.93
C ALA A 61 -4.43 21.46 4.96
N THR A 62 -3.41 22.22 4.56
CA THR A 62 -3.49 23.69 4.49
C THR A 62 -4.10 24.19 3.17
N GLU A 63 -4.23 23.30 2.19
CA GLU A 63 -4.69 23.54 0.83
C GLU A 63 -5.33 22.26 0.28
N ASP A 64 -6.04 22.38 -0.84
CA ASP A 64 -6.54 21.21 -1.55
C ASP A 64 -5.35 20.43 -2.15
N ASP A 65 -5.27 19.14 -1.85
CA ASP A 65 -4.23 18.24 -2.37
C ASP A 65 -4.72 16.78 -2.38
N TYR A 66 -3.83 15.84 -2.69
CA TYR A 66 -4.11 14.42 -2.65
C TYR A 66 -2.85 13.62 -2.31
N LEU A 67 -3.09 12.38 -1.88
CA LEU A 67 -2.08 11.35 -1.75
C LEU A 67 -2.59 10.02 -2.31
N LEU A 68 -1.67 9.15 -2.69
CA LEU A 68 -1.94 7.76 -2.99
C LEU A 68 -1.86 6.92 -1.71
N ILE A 69 -2.93 6.17 -1.46
CA ILE A 69 -2.99 5.16 -0.40
C ILE A 69 -2.97 3.79 -1.06
N VAL A 70 -1.99 2.98 -0.69
CA VAL A 70 -1.75 1.67 -1.27
C VAL A 70 -2.15 0.60 -0.27
N SER A 71 -3.14 -0.20 -0.64
CA SER A 71 -3.51 -1.42 0.07
C SER A 71 -2.68 -2.58 -0.44
N ALA A 72 -1.94 -3.25 0.44
CA ALA A 72 -1.18 -4.44 0.12
C ALA A 72 -1.49 -5.61 1.08
N ALA A 73 -1.39 -6.82 0.56
CA ALA A 73 -1.35 -8.06 1.33
C ALA A 73 0.09 -8.56 1.44
N TYR A 74 0.43 -9.17 2.58
CA TYR A 74 1.78 -9.66 2.88
C TYR A 74 1.75 -11.14 3.21
N GLY A 75 2.68 -11.89 2.62
CA GLY A 75 2.79 -13.34 2.79
C GLY A 75 3.46 -13.76 4.10
N ALA A 76 3.00 -14.86 4.68
CA ALA A 76 3.57 -15.52 5.85
C ALA A 76 4.82 -16.32 5.51
N THR A 77 4.85 -16.90 4.30
CA THR A 77 5.91 -17.81 3.89
C THR A 77 7.22 -17.05 3.68
N GLN A 78 8.27 -17.54 4.32
CA GLN A 78 9.63 -17.05 4.14
C GLN A 78 10.40 -18.01 3.24
N PHE A 79 10.92 -17.48 2.14
CA PHE A 79 11.71 -18.23 1.16
C PHE A 79 13.19 -17.94 1.36
N SER A 80 14.04 -18.89 1.00
CA SER A 80 15.49 -18.75 1.18
C SER A 80 16.17 -18.03 0.01
N SER A 81 15.47 -17.87 -1.11
CA SER A 81 15.95 -17.10 -2.25
C SER A 81 14.84 -16.31 -2.95
N MET A 82 15.27 -15.35 -3.77
CA MET A 82 14.39 -14.57 -4.64
C MET A 82 13.67 -15.44 -5.66
N GLU A 83 14.36 -16.45 -6.20
CA GLU A 83 13.83 -17.39 -7.20
C GLU A 83 12.70 -18.25 -6.61
N GLU A 84 12.88 -18.78 -5.40
CA GLU A 84 11.82 -19.53 -4.71
C GLU A 84 10.58 -18.67 -4.45
N ALA A 85 10.78 -17.45 -3.93
CA ALA A 85 9.67 -16.53 -3.68
C ALA A 85 8.94 -16.14 -4.98
N SER A 86 9.69 -15.92 -6.06
CA SER A 86 9.13 -15.58 -7.38
C SER A 86 8.30 -16.74 -7.94
N ALA A 87 8.81 -17.98 -7.85
CA ALA A 87 8.08 -19.17 -8.28
C ALA A 87 6.82 -19.40 -7.44
N ALA A 88 6.88 -19.17 -6.13
CA ALA A 88 5.73 -19.26 -5.24
C ALA A 88 4.67 -18.19 -5.56
N ALA A 89 5.09 -16.95 -5.84
CA ALA A 89 4.19 -15.87 -6.24
C ALA A 89 3.44 -16.25 -7.52
N GLN A 90 4.16 -16.69 -8.55
CA GLN A 90 3.59 -17.01 -9.87
C GLN A 90 2.67 -18.24 -9.84
N SER A 91 3.00 -19.26 -9.03
CA SER A 91 2.16 -20.45 -8.86
C SER A 91 0.98 -20.23 -7.90
N GLY A 92 0.96 -19.13 -7.16
CA GLY A 92 -0.01 -18.91 -6.08
C GLY A 92 0.26 -19.75 -4.82
N SER A 93 1.45 -20.35 -4.70
CA SER A 93 1.86 -21.21 -3.59
C SER A 93 2.43 -20.41 -2.42
N TRP A 94 1.72 -19.36 -2.00
CA TRP A 94 2.09 -18.53 -0.86
C TRP A 94 0.85 -18.27 -0.01
N ARG A 95 1.05 -18.11 1.30
CA ARG A 95 -0.04 -17.88 2.25
C ARG A 95 -0.02 -16.43 2.69
N VAL A 96 -1.16 -15.76 2.67
CA VAL A 96 -1.33 -14.41 3.24
C VAL A 96 -1.26 -14.48 4.77
N GLU A 97 -0.42 -13.63 5.37
CA GLU A 97 -0.34 -13.38 6.82
C GLU A 97 -1.17 -12.17 7.21
N ILE A 98 -0.97 -11.08 6.46
CA ILE A 98 -1.66 -9.81 6.65
C ILE A 98 -2.45 -9.55 5.38
N ASP A 99 -3.78 -9.52 5.52
CA ASP A 99 -4.73 -9.36 4.43
C ASP A 99 -4.79 -7.92 3.91
N HIS A 100 -4.51 -6.93 4.77
CA HIS A 100 -4.54 -5.52 4.40
C HIS A 100 -3.64 -4.67 5.29
N VAL A 101 -2.73 -3.91 4.66
CA VAL A 101 -2.09 -2.73 5.28
C VAL A 101 -2.26 -1.52 4.36
N PRO A 102 -2.83 -0.42 4.85
CA PRO A 102 -2.94 0.85 4.12
C PRO A 102 -1.63 1.62 4.27
N ASN A 103 -0.84 1.71 3.22
CA ASN A 103 0.46 2.38 3.24
C ASN A 103 0.43 3.65 2.40
N ARG A 104 1.25 4.64 2.77
CA ARG A 104 1.67 5.68 1.83
C ARG A 104 2.48 5.09 0.68
N ALA A 105 2.40 5.67 -0.51
CA ALA A 105 2.99 5.11 -1.74
C ALA A 105 4.49 4.75 -1.61
N SER A 106 5.31 5.65 -1.09
CA SER A 106 6.74 5.37 -0.91
C SER A 106 7.03 4.26 0.11
N GLY A 107 6.21 4.12 1.15
CA GLY A 107 6.32 3.01 2.11
C GLY A 107 5.98 1.66 1.49
N ALA A 108 4.92 1.61 0.66
CA ALA A 108 4.52 0.39 -0.04
C ALA A 108 5.55 -0.07 -1.08
N ALA A 109 6.31 0.86 -1.68
CA ALA A 109 7.27 0.54 -2.72
C ALA A 109 8.63 0.08 -2.21
N GLN A 110 8.98 0.43 -0.97
CA GLN A 110 10.32 0.25 -0.44
C GLN A 110 10.73 -1.23 -0.39
N GLY A 111 11.88 -1.55 -1.00
CA GLY A 111 12.46 -2.89 -0.96
C GLY A 111 11.68 -3.97 -1.72
N GLN A 112 10.73 -3.57 -2.57
CA GLN A 112 9.91 -4.48 -3.38
C GLN A 112 10.50 -4.67 -4.77
N THR A 113 10.44 -5.90 -5.29
CA THR A 113 10.75 -6.24 -6.67
C THR A 113 9.54 -6.89 -7.33
N LEU A 114 9.15 -6.42 -8.51
CA LEU A 114 8.04 -6.98 -9.29
C LEU A 114 8.43 -8.35 -9.86
N VAL A 115 7.60 -9.37 -9.60
CA VAL A 115 7.84 -10.76 -10.04
C VAL A 115 6.70 -11.37 -10.85
N GLY A 116 5.56 -10.67 -10.92
CA GLY A 116 4.41 -11.14 -11.69
C GLY A 116 3.17 -10.28 -11.43
N ASN A 117 2.03 -10.75 -11.95
CA ASN A 117 0.74 -10.13 -11.73
C ASN A 117 -0.33 -11.22 -11.62
N ALA A 118 -1.25 -11.05 -10.69
CA ALA A 118 -2.44 -11.87 -10.55
C ALA A 118 -3.61 -10.96 -10.19
N GLY A 119 -4.72 -11.06 -10.93
CA GLY A 119 -5.91 -10.25 -10.69
C GLY A 119 -6.35 -10.28 -9.22
N VAL A 120 -6.82 -9.14 -8.72
CA VAL A 120 -7.36 -9.01 -7.37
C VAL A 120 -8.77 -9.57 -7.34
N LYS A 121 -9.02 -10.53 -6.45
CA LYS A 121 -10.33 -11.14 -6.24
C LYS A 121 -11.11 -10.32 -5.21
N GLU A 122 -12.43 -10.33 -5.32
CA GLU A 122 -13.31 -9.60 -4.38
C GLU A 122 -13.10 -9.98 -2.91
N ALA A 123 -12.82 -11.27 -2.64
CA ALA A 123 -12.52 -11.76 -1.29
C ALA A 123 -11.21 -11.18 -0.73
N GLU A 124 -10.24 -10.84 -1.58
CA GLU A 124 -8.98 -10.21 -1.14
C GLU A 124 -9.18 -8.73 -0.74
N LEU A 125 -10.32 -8.13 -1.10
CA LEU A 125 -10.63 -6.73 -0.79
C LEU A 125 -11.42 -6.57 0.53
N GLU A 126 -11.72 -7.64 1.26
CA GLU A 126 -12.50 -7.55 2.51
C GLU A 126 -11.83 -6.67 3.57
N GLY A 127 -10.52 -6.86 3.80
CA GLY A 127 -9.74 -6.04 4.73
C GLY A 127 -9.68 -4.58 4.30
N TYR A 128 -9.46 -4.32 3.01
CA TYR A 128 -9.50 -2.97 2.43
C TYR A 128 -10.86 -2.30 2.63
N LYS A 129 -11.97 -2.99 2.33
CA LYS A 129 -13.33 -2.44 2.46
C LYS A 129 -13.63 -2.06 3.91
N ARG A 130 -13.24 -2.90 4.87
CA ARG A 130 -13.38 -2.62 6.30
C ARG A 130 -12.56 -1.40 6.71
N TRP A 131 -11.28 -1.36 6.34
CA TRP A 131 -10.44 -0.19 6.61
C TRP A 131 -11.01 1.08 5.99
N ARG A 132 -11.49 1.03 4.74
CA ARG A 132 -12.01 2.21 4.04
C ARG A 132 -13.21 2.82 4.76
N GLN A 133 -14.09 2.01 5.33
CA GLN A 133 -15.22 2.48 6.13
C GLN A 133 -14.75 3.21 7.39
N GLU A 134 -13.80 2.64 8.12
CA GLU A 134 -13.23 3.25 9.33
C GLU A 134 -12.40 4.50 9.02
N PHE A 135 -11.68 4.50 7.90
CA PHE A 135 -10.90 5.64 7.42
C PHE A 135 -11.78 6.83 7.08
N LEU A 136 -12.87 6.61 6.32
CA LEU A 136 -13.85 7.65 6.00
C LEU A 136 -14.60 8.16 7.25
N ALA A 137 -14.69 7.35 8.31
CA ALA A 137 -15.24 7.76 9.60
C ALA A 137 -14.21 8.46 10.51
N GLY A 138 -12.95 8.65 10.05
CA GLY A 138 -11.87 9.27 10.83
C GLY A 138 -11.32 8.39 11.96
N ARG A 139 -11.61 7.08 11.96
CA ARG A 139 -11.23 6.12 13.02
C ARG A 139 -10.05 5.23 12.65
N ALA A 140 -9.63 5.22 11.39
CA ALA A 140 -8.44 4.52 10.92
C ALA A 140 -7.47 5.47 10.21
N GLY A 141 -6.19 5.11 10.21
CA GLY A 141 -5.12 5.87 9.57
C GLY A 141 -4.41 5.09 8.46
N VAL A 142 -3.36 5.71 7.94
CA VAL A 142 -2.43 5.18 6.95
C VAL A 142 -1.07 4.96 7.62
N PHE A 143 -0.34 3.92 7.22
CA PHE A 143 1.02 3.60 7.65
C PHE A 143 2.10 4.20 6.74
#